data_AF-A0AAV7ZG72-F1
#
_entry.id   AF-A0AAV7ZG72-F1
#
_cell.length_a   1.000
_cell.length_b   1.000
_cell.length_c   1.000
_cell.angle_alpha   90.00
_cell.angle_beta   90.00
_cell.angle_gamma   90.00
#
_symmetry.space_group_name_H-M   'P 1'
#
loop_
_entity.id
_entity.type
_entity.pdbx_description
1 polymer ?
#
loop_
_entity_poly.entity_id
_entity_poly.type
_entity_poly.pdbx_seq_one_letter_code
_entity_poly.pdbx_strand_id
1 'polypeptide(L)'
;MESSLLILLDYLKEKKKDPNTRISKETKKETKNAIEELCKFGKENGFDCETLEVISKIINSKCLKAMENRNMIRSMMPQTTVSEQTIRNLVSGFRSFSFATQKLILEWISLVSSFVKPIGCLCNYFSFFFHQLSIDSLVPQSCSILSKIARSKNVTSFLLNRLQALLQLKPKCLPLMALIQVFISLQPHLSSSGIMPNINTTLQSTLRKKSSLSSCFPSPNPEMVKNFFKIKNLNSKFEKNKKKREKETEEETEMEIEEKETETETETETETKKETETEIETEKETETEIETETETETEKETEIEISLQKKILELLFHFQQKDGRNNKNKKEIILNPKIKFSSHSILNLEFSKDLSKHLFSLDPQITDQLRIGNYVSHMLEENFLWTNPWRNAQNYQNASLLLRKINSISEFFNENLAEVNVFLPKFLRRLSPINKHFQSNNIDQNTNKNKNKNTNENMNQNEMVSIETTLFNLLSKYKLIPYEQIYYQLLLPLVNSCNQSSPNGLFRLKIIRVLLDLIEYWCEFDLISFKNLNQSQIHFNPYKVIYEVLKFINLLFSIFLIDATPGGLIQNTILAFYEFTSTCLQRKKLSFFCYTYNRYRLEIFNFNTKLLF
;
A
#
# COMPACT_ATOMS: atom_id res chain seq x y z
N MET A 1 -2.35 -37.68 -5.69
CA MET A 1 -2.51 -36.39 -4.99
C MET A 1 -1.29 -36.07 -4.12
N GLU A 2 -1.07 -36.73 -2.97
CA GLU A 2 0.11 -36.46 -2.11
C GLU A 2 1.43 -36.65 -2.85
N SER A 3 1.58 -37.76 -3.58
CA SER A 3 2.74 -38.02 -4.44
C SER A 3 2.96 -36.90 -5.46
N SER A 4 1.90 -36.42 -6.10
CA SER A 4 1.93 -35.32 -7.07
C SER A 4 2.33 -33.99 -6.42
N LEU A 5 1.86 -33.70 -5.19
CA LEU A 5 2.29 -32.52 -4.42
C LEU A 5 3.77 -32.60 -4.04
N LEU A 6 4.25 -33.77 -3.61
CA LEU A 6 5.66 -33.98 -3.27
C LEU A 6 6.56 -33.74 -4.48
N ILE A 7 6.22 -34.29 -5.64
CA ILE A 7 6.94 -34.05 -6.91
C ILE A 7 7.03 -32.55 -7.20
N LEU A 8 5.94 -31.80 -7.03
CA LEU A 8 5.95 -30.35 -7.25
C LEU A 8 6.78 -29.60 -6.21
N LEU A 9 6.70 -29.99 -4.94
CA LEU A 9 7.48 -29.36 -3.88
C LEU A 9 8.98 -29.59 -4.08
N ASP A 10 9.39 -30.78 -4.50
CA ASP A 10 10.79 -31.07 -4.77
C ASP A 10 11.29 -30.34 -6.02
N TYR A 11 10.48 -30.27 -7.08
CA TYR A 11 10.75 -29.42 -8.24
C TYR A 11 10.99 -27.95 -7.85
N LEU A 12 10.20 -27.42 -6.91
CA LEU A 12 10.40 -26.05 -6.41
C LEU A 12 11.66 -25.89 -5.58
N LYS A 13 12.00 -26.86 -4.74
CA LYS A 13 13.24 -26.83 -3.95
C LYS A 13 14.45 -26.80 -4.88
N GLU A 14 14.46 -27.59 -5.95
CA GLU A 14 15.53 -27.57 -6.96
C GLU A 14 15.63 -26.21 -7.65
N LYS A 15 14.51 -25.65 -8.13
CA LYS A 15 14.51 -24.33 -8.79
C LYS A 15 14.91 -23.17 -7.89
N LYS A 16 14.63 -23.26 -6.58
CA LYS A 16 15.05 -22.23 -5.62
C LYS A 16 16.55 -22.23 -5.37
N LYS A 17 17.21 -23.40 -5.44
CA LYS A 17 18.66 -23.52 -5.25
C LYS A 17 19.44 -22.83 -6.37
N ASP A 18 19.01 -23.03 -7.62
CA ASP A 18 19.55 -22.30 -8.76
C ASP A 18 18.46 -22.10 -9.85
N PRO A 19 18.01 -20.85 -10.06
CA PRO A 19 16.99 -20.53 -11.07
C PRO A 19 17.36 -20.98 -12.48
N ASN A 20 18.67 -21.02 -12.78
CA ASN A 20 19.23 -21.36 -14.08
C ASN A 20 19.52 -22.85 -14.26
N THR A 21 19.30 -23.68 -13.22
CA THR A 21 19.55 -25.12 -13.32
C THR A 21 18.73 -25.69 -14.48
N ARG A 22 19.44 -26.35 -15.40
CA ARG A 22 18.84 -27.10 -16.51
C ARG A 22 18.18 -28.35 -15.96
N ILE A 23 16.89 -28.23 -15.70
CA ILE A 23 16.07 -29.37 -15.29
C ILE A 23 16.02 -30.38 -16.44
N SER A 24 16.21 -31.66 -16.09
CA SER A 24 16.17 -32.78 -17.02
C SER A 24 14.84 -32.80 -17.80
N LYS A 25 14.84 -33.41 -19.00
CA LYS A 25 13.61 -33.56 -19.78
C LYS A 25 12.59 -34.45 -19.05
N GLU A 26 13.06 -35.41 -18.26
CA GLU A 26 12.27 -36.35 -17.49
C GLU A 26 11.53 -35.65 -16.34
N THR A 27 12.25 -34.89 -15.51
CA THR A 27 11.66 -34.11 -14.41
C THR A 27 10.63 -33.09 -14.91
N LYS A 28 10.83 -32.50 -16.09
CA LYS A 28 9.81 -31.63 -16.73
C LYS A 28 8.54 -32.38 -17.12
N LYS A 29 8.67 -33.62 -17.60
CA LYS A 29 7.54 -34.49 -17.95
C LYS A 29 6.80 -34.93 -16.69
N GLU A 30 7.52 -35.34 -15.65
CA GLU A 30 6.96 -35.70 -14.34
C GLU A 30 6.20 -34.53 -13.71
N THR A 31 6.80 -33.33 -13.70
CA THR A 31 6.16 -32.10 -13.21
C THR A 31 4.86 -31.82 -13.96
N LYS A 32 4.87 -31.97 -15.29
CA LYS A 32 3.67 -31.77 -16.11
C LYS A 32 2.58 -32.79 -15.78
N ASN A 33 2.94 -34.06 -15.65
CA ASN A 33 2.01 -35.13 -15.28
C ASN A 33 1.41 -34.89 -13.88
N ALA A 34 2.24 -34.48 -12.91
CA ALA A 34 1.80 -34.15 -11.56
C ALA A 34 0.80 -32.96 -11.55
N ILE A 35 1.04 -31.94 -12.37
CA ILE A 35 0.09 -30.81 -12.54
C ILE A 35 -1.22 -31.30 -13.14
N GLU A 36 -1.19 -32.15 -14.16
CA GLU A 36 -2.39 -32.71 -14.79
C GLU A 36 -3.20 -33.58 -13.82
N GLU A 37 -2.54 -34.42 -13.02
CA GLU A 37 -3.18 -35.25 -11.99
C GLU A 37 -3.83 -34.39 -10.90
N LEU A 38 -3.13 -33.37 -10.39
CA LEU A 38 -3.69 -32.43 -9.41
C LEU A 38 -4.85 -31.64 -10.00
N CYS A 39 -4.73 -31.19 -11.26
CA CYS A 39 -5.81 -30.47 -11.91
C CYS A 39 -7.06 -31.34 -12.08
N LYS A 40 -6.89 -32.63 -12.38
CA LYS A 40 -7.99 -33.60 -12.44
C LYS A 40 -8.61 -33.82 -11.06
N PHE A 41 -7.79 -34.11 -10.07
CA PHE A 41 -8.23 -34.32 -8.68
C PHE A 41 -9.01 -33.11 -8.15
N GLY A 42 -8.49 -31.89 -8.33
CA GLY A 42 -9.14 -30.67 -7.86
C GLY A 42 -10.50 -30.38 -8.54
N LYS A 43 -10.72 -30.87 -9.76
CA LYS A 43 -12.03 -30.77 -10.45
C LYS A 43 -13.02 -31.85 -10.00
N GLU A 44 -12.53 -32.99 -9.54
CA GLU A 44 -13.36 -34.13 -9.14
C GLU A 44 -13.74 -34.07 -7.67
N ASN A 45 -12.78 -33.79 -6.79
CA ASN A 45 -12.89 -33.91 -5.34
C ASN A 45 -12.75 -32.56 -4.61
N GLY A 46 -12.09 -31.58 -5.24
CA GLY A 46 -11.65 -30.35 -4.57
C GLY A 46 -10.41 -30.58 -3.70
N PHE A 47 -10.06 -29.57 -2.91
CA PHE A 47 -8.89 -29.58 -2.03
C PHE A 47 -9.26 -29.08 -0.64
N ASP A 48 -8.65 -29.67 0.39
CA ASP A 48 -8.71 -29.15 1.75
C ASP A 48 -7.91 -27.84 1.89
N CYS A 49 -8.03 -27.22 3.05
CA CYS A 49 -7.43 -25.92 3.34
C CYS A 49 -5.89 -25.94 3.25
N GLU A 50 -5.26 -26.98 3.79
CA GLU A 50 -3.79 -27.12 3.83
C GLU A 50 -3.21 -27.33 2.43
N THR A 51 -3.86 -28.18 1.63
CA THR A 51 -3.48 -28.42 0.24
C THR A 51 -3.62 -27.16 -0.61
N LEU A 52 -4.69 -26.38 -0.42
CA LEU A 52 -4.85 -25.10 -1.10
C LEU A 52 -3.73 -24.11 -0.76
N GLU A 53 -3.28 -24.07 0.50
CA GLU A 53 -2.13 -23.26 0.88
C GLU A 53 -0.85 -23.69 0.16
N VAL A 54 -0.56 -24.99 0.12
CA VAL A 54 0.61 -25.52 -0.61
C VAL A 54 0.52 -25.17 -2.09
N ILE A 55 -0.62 -25.41 -2.73
CA ILE A 55 -0.86 -25.09 -4.14
C ILE A 55 -0.68 -23.58 -4.41
N SER A 56 -1.20 -22.71 -3.53
CA SER A 56 -1.03 -21.26 -3.69
C SER A 56 0.43 -20.80 -3.57
N LYS A 57 1.24 -21.44 -2.70
CA LYS A 57 2.70 -21.22 -2.63
C LYS A 57 3.38 -21.68 -3.91
N ILE A 58 2.96 -22.82 -4.46
CA ILE A 58 3.50 -23.35 -5.73
C ILE A 58 3.22 -22.37 -6.87
N ILE A 59 1.99 -21.86 -6.99
CA ILE A 59 1.63 -20.88 -8.04
C ILE A 59 2.47 -19.61 -7.91
N ASN A 60 2.70 -19.13 -6.69
CA ASN A 60 3.47 -17.90 -6.44
C ASN A 60 5.00 -18.06 -6.63
N SER A 61 5.50 -19.29 -6.72
CA SER A 61 6.95 -19.55 -6.91
C SER A 61 7.51 -19.05 -8.24
N LYS A 62 6.64 -18.77 -9.23
CA LYS A 62 6.99 -18.45 -10.63
C LYS A 62 7.75 -19.57 -11.36
N CYS A 63 7.84 -20.77 -10.80
CA CYS A 63 8.51 -21.89 -11.46
C CYS A 63 7.65 -22.53 -12.55
N LEU A 64 6.34 -22.33 -12.50
CA LEU A 64 5.38 -22.86 -13.47
C LEU A 64 5.17 -21.91 -14.66
N LYS A 65 4.90 -22.50 -15.83
CA LYS A 65 4.51 -21.72 -17.00
C LYS A 65 3.16 -21.05 -16.79
N ALA A 66 2.91 -19.96 -17.52
CA ALA A 66 1.66 -19.21 -17.39
C ALA A 66 0.40 -20.06 -17.64
N MET A 67 0.44 -21.04 -18.55
CA MET A 67 -0.69 -21.93 -18.83
C MET A 67 -0.91 -22.94 -17.69
N GLU A 68 0.15 -23.51 -17.14
CA GLU A 68 0.12 -24.43 -16.00
C GLU A 68 -0.47 -23.74 -14.76
N ASN A 69 -0.02 -22.51 -14.46
CA ASN A 69 -0.59 -21.68 -13.39
C ASN A 69 -2.09 -21.46 -13.57
N ARG A 70 -2.54 -21.12 -14.78
CA ARG A 70 -3.98 -20.92 -15.04
C ARG A 70 -4.78 -22.21 -14.87
N ASN A 71 -4.24 -23.34 -15.29
CA ASN A 71 -4.92 -24.63 -15.13
C ASN A 71 -5.05 -25.00 -13.65
N MET A 72 -3.97 -24.83 -12.88
CA MET A 72 -4.01 -25.06 -11.43
C MET A 72 -5.04 -24.15 -10.74
N ILE A 73 -5.04 -22.84 -11.01
CA ILE A 73 -6.03 -21.91 -10.42
C ILE A 73 -7.48 -22.31 -10.75
N ARG A 74 -7.77 -22.75 -11.98
CA ARG A 74 -9.11 -23.24 -12.35
C ARG A 74 -9.52 -24.51 -11.61
N SER A 75 -8.55 -25.31 -11.17
CA SER A 75 -8.77 -26.56 -10.45
C SER A 75 -8.72 -26.41 -8.94
N MET A 76 -8.33 -25.25 -8.38
CA MET A 76 -8.24 -24.98 -6.94
C MET A 76 -9.62 -24.89 -6.25
N MET A 77 -10.51 -25.85 -6.42
CA MET A 77 -11.84 -25.81 -5.81
C MET A 77 -11.75 -26.21 -4.32
N PRO A 78 -12.22 -25.38 -3.37
CA PRO A 78 -12.19 -25.72 -1.97
C PRO A 78 -13.21 -26.81 -1.64
N GLN A 79 -12.80 -27.76 -0.80
CA GLN A 79 -13.69 -28.76 -0.22
C GLN A 79 -14.42 -28.16 1.00
N THR A 80 -13.69 -27.52 1.91
CA THR A 80 -14.23 -27.04 3.19
C THR A 80 -14.12 -25.53 3.34
N THR A 81 -12.95 -25.02 3.69
CA THR A 81 -12.70 -23.61 3.95
C THR A 81 -11.43 -23.16 3.23
N VAL A 82 -11.32 -21.86 2.98
CA VAL A 82 -10.12 -21.23 2.44
C VAL A 82 -9.49 -20.38 3.54
N SER A 83 -8.21 -20.62 3.85
CA SER A 83 -7.50 -19.81 4.85
C SER A 83 -7.13 -18.44 4.31
N GLU A 84 -6.91 -17.50 5.23
CA GLU A 84 -6.30 -16.21 4.89
C GLU A 84 -4.94 -16.39 4.19
N GLN A 85 -4.16 -17.40 4.58
CA GLN A 85 -2.84 -17.64 4.02
C GLN A 85 -2.91 -18.01 2.53
N THR A 86 -3.91 -18.78 2.09
CA THR A 86 -4.13 -19.06 0.66
C THR A 86 -4.36 -17.76 -0.11
N ILE A 87 -5.24 -16.88 0.39
CA ILE A 87 -5.52 -15.57 -0.22
C ILE A 87 -4.26 -14.71 -0.25
N ARG A 88 -3.53 -14.64 0.87
CA ARG A 88 -2.28 -13.90 1.01
C ARG A 88 -1.25 -14.34 -0.02
N ASN A 89 -1.06 -15.64 -0.21
CA ASN A 89 -0.09 -16.18 -1.16
C ASN A 89 -0.44 -15.74 -2.59
N LEU A 90 -1.70 -15.85 -3.00
CA LEU A 90 -2.15 -15.44 -4.34
C LEU A 90 -2.05 -13.91 -4.55
N VAL A 91 -2.44 -13.12 -3.55
CA VAL A 91 -2.39 -11.65 -3.60
C VAL A 91 -0.95 -11.14 -3.61
N SER A 92 -0.04 -11.75 -2.83
CA SER A 92 1.38 -11.35 -2.77
C SER A 92 2.10 -11.50 -4.12
N GLY A 93 1.71 -12.52 -4.91
CA GLY A 93 2.22 -12.75 -6.25
C GLY A 93 1.57 -11.92 -7.34
N PHE A 94 0.48 -11.23 -7.03
CA PHE A 94 -0.49 -10.78 -8.03
C PHE A 94 0.13 -9.98 -9.17
N ARG A 95 0.94 -8.96 -8.84
CA ARG A 95 1.60 -8.08 -9.83
C ARG A 95 2.60 -8.81 -10.74
N SER A 96 3.11 -9.95 -10.30
CA SER A 96 4.09 -10.72 -11.07
C SER A 96 3.46 -11.67 -12.09
N PHE A 97 2.16 -11.93 -11.97
CA PHE A 97 1.44 -12.78 -12.91
C PHE A 97 1.04 -12.03 -14.18
N SER A 98 0.84 -12.77 -15.28
CA SER A 98 0.22 -12.22 -16.48
C SER A 98 -1.19 -11.68 -16.19
N PHE A 99 -1.66 -10.67 -16.93
CA PHE A 99 -3.02 -10.13 -16.75
C PHE A 99 -4.12 -11.19 -16.85
N ALA A 100 -3.97 -12.19 -17.72
CA ALA A 100 -4.92 -13.30 -17.82
C ALA A 100 -4.97 -14.15 -16.55
N THR A 101 -3.82 -14.37 -15.90
CA THR A 101 -3.72 -15.07 -14.63
C THR A 101 -4.24 -14.22 -13.48
N GLN A 102 -3.93 -12.92 -13.45
CA GLN A 102 -4.46 -11.97 -12.47
C GLN A 102 -5.99 -11.95 -12.47
N LYS A 103 -6.59 -11.83 -13.66
CA LYS A 103 -8.05 -11.89 -13.84
C LYS A 103 -8.64 -13.19 -13.29
N LEU A 104 -8.01 -14.32 -13.60
CA LEU A 104 -8.45 -15.63 -13.14
C LEU A 104 -8.34 -15.80 -11.62
N ILE A 105 -7.31 -15.23 -10.99
CA ILE A 105 -7.18 -15.20 -9.52
C ILE A 105 -8.35 -14.40 -8.91
N LEU A 106 -8.70 -13.24 -9.47
CA LEU A 106 -9.84 -12.47 -8.97
C LEU A 106 -11.18 -13.20 -9.19
N GLU A 107 -11.36 -13.88 -10.33
CA GLU A 107 -12.53 -14.74 -10.56
C GLU A 107 -12.61 -15.87 -9.52
N TRP A 108 -11.48 -16.50 -9.22
CA TRP A 108 -11.38 -17.53 -8.20
C TRP A 108 -11.73 -16.98 -6.81
N ILE A 109 -11.11 -15.87 -6.38
CA ILE A 109 -11.39 -15.23 -5.08
C ILE A 109 -12.86 -14.84 -4.98
N SER A 110 -13.45 -14.26 -6.04
CA SER A 110 -14.88 -13.92 -6.04
C SER A 110 -15.75 -15.17 -5.85
N LEU A 111 -15.41 -16.28 -6.51
CA LEU A 111 -16.13 -17.55 -6.40
C LEU A 111 -16.05 -18.14 -4.99
N VAL A 112 -14.85 -18.20 -4.41
CA VAL A 112 -14.61 -18.82 -3.10
C VAL A 112 -14.80 -17.89 -1.91
N SER A 113 -15.18 -16.62 -2.12
CA SER A 113 -15.33 -15.63 -1.04
C SER A 113 -16.25 -16.07 0.10
N SER A 114 -17.26 -16.90 -0.16
CA SER A 114 -18.15 -17.47 0.86
C SER A 114 -17.52 -18.60 1.69
N PHE A 115 -16.37 -19.14 1.26
CA PHE A 115 -15.62 -20.21 1.91
C PHE A 115 -14.44 -19.67 2.75
N VAL A 116 -14.15 -18.36 2.68
CA VAL A 116 -13.08 -17.75 3.46
C VAL A 116 -13.55 -17.54 4.89
N LYS A 117 -12.88 -18.19 5.86
CA LYS A 117 -13.19 -18.06 7.29
C LYS A 117 -11.96 -17.54 8.08
N PRO A 118 -12.14 -16.51 8.93
CA PRO A 118 -13.31 -15.63 9.00
C PRO A 118 -13.43 -14.75 7.74
N ILE A 119 -14.64 -14.40 7.32
CA ILE A 119 -14.86 -13.57 6.13
C ILE A 119 -14.23 -12.16 6.27
N GLY A 120 -14.00 -11.72 7.51
CA GLY A 120 -13.26 -10.52 7.84
C GLY A 120 -11.84 -10.48 7.27
N CYS A 121 -11.20 -11.63 7.02
CA CYS A 121 -9.86 -11.69 6.43
C CYS A 121 -9.80 -11.05 5.04
N LEU A 122 -10.87 -11.15 4.23
CA LEU A 122 -10.90 -10.49 2.92
C LEU A 122 -10.96 -8.96 3.01
N CYS A 123 -11.49 -8.41 4.11
CA CYS A 123 -11.52 -6.97 4.34
C CYS A 123 -10.10 -6.39 4.50
N ASN A 124 -9.15 -7.18 4.99
CA ASN A 124 -7.74 -6.77 5.07
C ASN A 124 -7.12 -6.51 3.70
N TYR A 125 -7.74 -7.03 2.63
CA TYR A 125 -7.32 -6.84 1.24
C TYR A 125 -8.20 -5.85 0.47
N PHE A 126 -9.10 -5.12 1.16
CA PHE A 126 -10.00 -4.16 0.52
C PHE A 126 -9.24 -3.12 -0.32
N SER A 127 -8.23 -2.47 0.26
CA SER A 127 -7.40 -1.47 -0.46
C SER A 127 -6.67 -2.09 -1.65
N PHE A 128 -6.25 -3.35 -1.55
CA PHE A 128 -5.62 -4.07 -2.66
C PHE A 128 -6.58 -4.24 -3.84
N PHE A 129 -7.80 -4.73 -3.60
CA PHE A 129 -8.82 -4.90 -4.65
C PHE A 129 -9.29 -3.57 -5.22
N PHE A 130 -9.41 -2.55 -4.36
CA PHE A 130 -9.77 -1.20 -4.76
C PHE A 130 -8.72 -0.59 -5.71
N HIS A 131 -7.43 -0.81 -5.44
CA HIS A 131 -6.35 -0.36 -6.32
C HIS A 131 -6.43 -1.02 -7.72
N GLN A 132 -6.91 -2.26 -7.82
CA GLN A 132 -7.07 -2.96 -9.11
C GLN A 132 -8.15 -2.32 -10.01
N LEU A 133 -9.02 -1.45 -9.48
CA LEU A 133 -10.01 -0.71 -10.29
C LEU A 133 -9.37 0.28 -11.28
N SER A 134 -8.08 0.59 -11.11
CA SER A 134 -7.32 1.36 -12.09
C SER A 134 -7.11 0.58 -13.40
N ILE A 135 -7.07 -0.75 -13.36
CA ILE A 135 -6.76 -1.62 -14.50
C ILE A 135 -8.05 -2.10 -15.17
N ASP A 136 -8.33 -1.61 -16.37
CA ASP A 136 -9.59 -1.86 -17.11
C ASP A 136 -10.02 -3.33 -17.17
N SER A 137 -9.07 -4.22 -17.45
CA SER A 137 -9.33 -5.66 -17.61
C SER A 137 -9.67 -6.37 -16.31
N LEU A 138 -9.39 -5.77 -15.15
CA LEU A 138 -9.63 -6.32 -13.82
C LEU A 138 -10.78 -5.64 -13.07
N VAL A 139 -11.25 -4.48 -13.55
CA VAL A 139 -12.37 -3.73 -12.94
C VAL A 139 -13.56 -4.63 -12.64
N PRO A 140 -14.08 -5.45 -13.58
CA PRO A 140 -15.31 -6.19 -13.35
C PRO A 140 -15.21 -7.20 -12.19
N GLN A 141 -14.12 -7.95 -12.14
CA GLN A 141 -13.84 -8.94 -11.10
C GLN A 141 -13.56 -8.26 -9.75
N SER A 142 -12.80 -7.16 -9.77
CA SER A 142 -12.50 -6.38 -8.55
C SER A 142 -13.76 -5.78 -7.95
N CYS A 143 -14.66 -5.23 -8.78
CA CYS A 143 -15.96 -4.74 -8.33
C CYS A 143 -16.82 -5.86 -7.74
N SER A 144 -16.80 -7.06 -8.33
CA SER A 144 -17.52 -8.23 -7.81
C SER A 144 -17.03 -8.67 -6.43
N ILE A 145 -15.71 -8.61 -6.18
CA ILE A 145 -15.14 -8.92 -4.86
C ILE A 145 -15.52 -7.80 -3.88
N LEU A 146 -15.25 -6.54 -4.25
CA LEU A 146 -15.51 -5.38 -3.40
C LEU A 146 -16.98 -5.29 -2.98
N SER A 147 -17.93 -5.62 -3.85
CA SER A 147 -19.36 -5.60 -3.49
C SER A 147 -19.73 -6.68 -2.45
N LYS A 148 -19.00 -7.79 -2.41
CA LYS A 148 -19.21 -8.87 -1.42
C LYS A 148 -18.51 -8.59 -0.09
N ILE A 149 -17.39 -7.88 -0.10
CA ILE A 149 -16.58 -7.62 1.11
C ILE A 149 -16.82 -6.22 1.70
N ALA A 150 -17.55 -5.36 1.01
CA ALA A 150 -17.86 -4.02 1.49
C ALA A 150 -18.73 -4.10 2.75
N ARG A 151 -18.34 -3.29 3.74
CA ARG A 151 -19.06 -3.07 4.98
C ARG A 151 -19.17 -1.57 5.19
N SER A 152 -20.16 -1.12 5.96
CA SER A 152 -20.32 0.29 6.36
C SER A 152 -19.01 0.92 6.79
N LYS A 153 -18.27 0.27 7.70
CA LYS A 153 -16.97 0.73 8.22
C LYS A 153 -15.86 0.93 7.18
N ASN A 154 -15.94 0.24 6.04
CA ASN A 154 -14.92 0.32 4.99
C ASN A 154 -15.28 1.36 3.92
N VAL A 155 -16.52 1.86 3.89
CA VAL A 155 -17.00 2.78 2.86
C VAL A 155 -16.90 4.21 3.36
N THR A 156 -15.86 4.91 2.95
CA THR A 156 -15.65 6.32 3.26
C THR A 156 -16.11 7.23 2.13
N SER A 157 -16.41 8.49 2.43
CA SER A 157 -16.68 9.54 1.43
C SER A 157 -15.57 9.63 0.39
N PHE A 158 -14.32 9.45 0.82
CA PHE A 158 -13.15 9.42 -0.04
C PHE A 158 -13.21 8.31 -1.10
N LEU A 159 -13.53 7.08 -0.71
CA LEU A 159 -13.64 5.96 -1.65
C LEU A 159 -14.76 6.18 -2.66
N LEU A 160 -15.88 6.74 -2.21
CA LEU A 160 -17.00 7.09 -3.09
C LEU A 160 -16.58 8.14 -4.13
N ASN A 161 -15.89 9.21 -3.70
CA ASN A 161 -15.34 10.23 -4.60
C ASN A 161 -14.36 9.63 -5.63
N ARG A 162 -13.52 8.70 -5.19
CA ARG A 162 -12.56 8.03 -6.08
C ARG A 162 -13.27 7.10 -7.08
N LEU A 163 -14.30 6.36 -6.67
CA LEU A 163 -15.12 5.56 -7.58
C LEU A 163 -15.83 6.44 -8.61
N GLN A 164 -16.31 7.61 -8.21
CA GLN A 164 -16.91 8.59 -9.13
C GLN A 164 -15.90 9.14 -10.13
N ALA A 165 -14.70 9.51 -9.69
CA ALA A 165 -13.63 9.95 -10.59
C ALA A 165 -13.28 8.84 -11.61
N LEU A 166 -13.21 7.59 -11.17
CA LEU A 166 -13.03 6.44 -12.07
C LEU A 166 -14.21 6.26 -13.02
N LEU A 167 -15.45 6.51 -12.57
CA LEU A 167 -16.64 6.42 -13.41
C LEU A 167 -16.68 7.55 -14.44
N GLN A 168 -16.23 8.76 -14.11
CA GLN A 168 -16.10 9.86 -15.09
C GLN A 168 -15.12 9.50 -16.21
N LEU A 169 -14.03 8.80 -15.87
CA LEU A 169 -13.10 8.27 -16.87
C LEU A 169 -13.68 7.09 -17.66
N LYS A 170 -14.62 6.33 -17.08
CA LYS A 170 -15.19 5.10 -17.64
C LYS A 170 -16.73 5.08 -17.55
N PRO A 171 -17.46 6.02 -18.20
CA PRO A 171 -18.88 6.29 -17.91
C PRO A 171 -19.84 5.13 -18.22
N LYS A 172 -19.42 4.18 -19.06
CA LYS A 172 -20.22 3.00 -19.43
C LYS A 172 -19.86 1.74 -18.63
N CYS A 173 -19.01 1.84 -17.61
CA CYS A 173 -18.56 0.70 -16.82
C CYS A 173 -19.64 0.24 -15.82
N LEU A 174 -20.47 -0.71 -16.24
CA LEU A 174 -21.58 -1.21 -15.43
C LEU A 174 -21.18 -1.83 -14.06
N PRO A 175 -20.09 -2.61 -13.95
CA PRO A 175 -19.66 -3.12 -12.64
C PRO A 175 -19.30 -2.02 -11.64
N LEU A 176 -18.69 -0.94 -12.12
CA LEU A 176 -18.32 0.21 -11.28
C LEU A 176 -19.55 0.97 -10.80
N MET A 177 -20.51 1.17 -11.71
CA MET A 177 -21.83 1.73 -11.42
C MET A 177 -22.57 0.94 -10.33
N ALA A 178 -22.60 -0.40 -10.46
CA ALA A 178 -23.20 -1.26 -9.45
C ALA A 178 -22.47 -1.21 -8.12
N LEU A 179 -21.12 -1.14 -8.12
CA LEU A 179 -20.34 -1.01 -6.90
C LEU A 179 -20.64 0.30 -6.15
N ILE A 180 -20.74 1.42 -6.86
CA ILE A 180 -21.12 2.72 -6.27
C ILE A 180 -22.50 2.61 -5.60
N GLN A 181 -23.46 1.95 -6.26
CA GLN A 181 -24.79 1.75 -5.68
C GLN A 181 -24.75 0.89 -4.41
N VAL A 182 -23.93 -0.17 -4.37
CA VAL A 182 -23.70 -0.96 -3.16
C VAL A 182 -23.12 -0.07 -2.04
N PHE A 183 -22.13 0.77 -2.34
CA PHE A 183 -21.52 1.64 -1.35
C PHE A 183 -22.49 2.69 -0.81
N ILE A 184 -23.32 3.27 -1.68
CA ILE A 184 -24.41 4.17 -1.31
C ILE A 184 -25.42 3.47 -0.41
N SER A 185 -25.82 2.23 -0.73
CA SER A 185 -26.76 1.48 0.12
C SER A 185 -26.19 1.19 1.51
N LEU A 186 -24.88 1.01 1.62
CA LEU A 186 -24.20 0.80 2.91
C LEU A 186 -24.07 2.10 3.72
N GLN A 187 -23.98 3.26 3.07
CA GLN A 187 -23.81 4.58 3.71
C GLN A 187 -24.70 5.65 3.02
N PRO A 188 -26.03 5.64 3.25
CA PRO A 188 -26.96 6.52 2.55
C PRO A 188 -26.67 8.02 2.75
N HIS A 189 -26.21 8.41 3.94
CA HIS A 189 -25.89 9.79 4.30
C HIS A 189 -24.78 10.43 3.44
N LEU A 190 -23.91 9.62 2.81
CA LEU A 190 -22.90 10.14 1.90
C LEU A 190 -23.53 10.68 0.61
N SER A 191 -24.71 10.18 0.24
CA SER A 191 -25.44 10.59 -0.96
C SER A 191 -26.07 11.97 -0.82
N SER A 192 -26.54 12.33 0.39
CA SER A 192 -27.21 13.61 0.67
C SER A 192 -26.25 14.79 0.72
N SER A 193 -24.94 14.58 0.83
CA SER A 193 -23.94 15.66 0.90
C SER A 193 -23.70 16.41 -0.43
N GLY A 194 -24.57 16.23 -1.44
CA GLY A 194 -24.49 16.96 -2.71
C GLY A 194 -23.41 16.47 -3.67
N ILE A 195 -22.75 15.34 -3.35
CA ILE A 195 -21.64 14.80 -4.15
C ILE A 195 -22.16 14.03 -5.40
N MET A 196 -23.45 13.65 -5.46
CA MET A 196 -24.01 12.78 -6.51
C MET A 196 -25.18 13.32 -7.36
N PRO A 197 -25.26 14.61 -7.76
CA PRO A 197 -26.48 15.13 -8.39
C PRO A 197 -26.77 14.59 -9.81
N ASN A 198 -25.75 14.29 -10.62
CA ASN A 198 -25.97 13.96 -12.06
C ASN A 198 -25.88 12.47 -12.41
N ILE A 199 -25.28 11.64 -11.57
CA ILE A 199 -25.07 10.23 -11.92
C ILE A 199 -26.34 9.43 -11.63
N ASN A 200 -27.18 9.88 -10.70
CA ASN A 200 -28.34 9.14 -10.21
C ASN A 200 -29.41 8.87 -11.30
N THR A 201 -29.71 9.81 -12.20
CA THR A 201 -30.71 9.62 -13.27
C THR A 201 -30.25 8.63 -14.35
N THR A 202 -28.97 8.69 -14.73
CA THR A 202 -28.38 7.79 -15.75
C THR A 202 -28.08 6.40 -15.16
N LEU A 203 -27.59 6.34 -13.92
CA LEU A 203 -27.42 5.10 -13.16
C LEU A 203 -28.76 4.39 -12.99
N GLN A 204 -29.78 5.08 -12.49
CA GLN A 204 -31.06 4.46 -12.22
C GLN A 204 -31.73 3.97 -13.50
N SER A 205 -31.71 4.71 -14.60
CA SER A 205 -32.29 4.23 -15.87
C SER A 205 -31.55 3.02 -16.43
N THR A 206 -30.22 2.96 -16.29
CA THR A 206 -29.41 1.83 -16.75
C THR A 206 -29.58 0.61 -15.84
N LEU A 207 -29.65 0.81 -14.52
CA LEU A 207 -29.83 -0.25 -13.52
C LEU A 207 -31.27 -0.78 -13.48
N ARG A 208 -32.30 0.07 -13.66
CA ARG A 208 -33.72 -0.36 -13.70
C ARG A 208 -34.01 -1.34 -14.83
N LYS A 209 -33.25 -1.31 -15.92
CA LYS A 209 -33.35 -2.31 -17.01
C LYS A 209 -32.84 -3.69 -16.61
N LYS A 210 -32.12 -3.82 -15.50
CA LYS A 210 -31.60 -5.09 -14.98
C LYS A 210 -32.36 -5.51 -13.74
N SER A 211 -32.83 -6.75 -13.71
CA SER A 211 -33.65 -7.30 -12.63
C SER A 211 -32.92 -7.43 -11.29
N SER A 212 -31.58 -7.36 -11.26
CA SER A 212 -30.79 -7.45 -10.04
C SER A 212 -29.40 -6.81 -10.17
N LEU A 213 -28.91 -6.18 -9.09
CA LEU A 213 -27.53 -5.64 -9.02
C LEU A 213 -26.47 -6.73 -9.25
N SER A 214 -26.75 -7.97 -8.85
CA SER A 214 -25.85 -9.11 -9.02
C SER A 214 -25.53 -9.36 -10.51
N SER A 215 -26.48 -9.12 -11.40
CA SER A 215 -26.30 -9.26 -12.87
C SER A 215 -25.38 -8.20 -13.50
N CYS A 216 -24.99 -7.17 -12.74
CA CYS A 216 -24.03 -6.16 -13.18
C CYS A 216 -22.58 -6.61 -12.97
N PHE A 217 -22.35 -7.57 -12.07
CA PHE A 217 -21.05 -8.17 -11.86
C PHE A 217 -20.93 -9.41 -12.75
N PRO A 218 -19.83 -9.58 -13.51
CA PRO A 218 -19.68 -10.77 -14.31
C PRO A 218 -19.62 -11.99 -13.41
N SER A 219 -20.35 -13.05 -13.80
CA SER A 219 -20.16 -14.35 -13.19
C SER A 219 -18.70 -14.79 -13.39
N PRO A 220 -18.09 -15.47 -12.40
CA PRO A 220 -16.85 -16.19 -12.62
C PRO A 220 -16.98 -17.17 -13.79
N ASN A 221 -15.84 -17.64 -14.29
CA ASN A 221 -15.77 -18.60 -15.38
C ASN A 221 -16.81 -19.75 -15.21
N PRO A 222 -17.69 -20.01 -16.19
CA PRO A 222 -18.76 -21.00 -16.07
C PRO A 222 -18.27 -22.41 -15.73
N GLU A 223 -17.09 -22.82 -16.23
CA GLU A 223 -16.49 -24.12 -15.91
C GLU A 223 -16.10 -24.18 -14.43
N MET A 224 -15.49 -23.11 -13.89
CA MET A 224 -15.16 -23.04 -12.46
C MET A 224 -16.41 -23.05 -11.59
N VAL A 225 -17.44 -22.31 -11.98
CA VAL A 225 -18.73 -22.29 -11.29
C VAL A 225 -19.36 -23.70 -11.28
N LYS A 226 -19.37 -24.38 -12.43
CA LYS A 226 -19.87 -25.76 -12.55
C LYS A 226 -19.10 -26.73 -11.63
N ASN A 227 -17.77 -26.67 -11.64
CA ASN A 227 -16.94 -27.54 -10.81
C ASN A 227 -17.13 -27.22 -9.31
N PHE A 228 -17.23 -25.95 -8.96
CA PHE A 228 -17.49 -25.50 -7.59
C PHE A 228 -18.82 -26.04 -7.05
N PHE A 229 -19.92 -25.91 -7.82
CA PHE A 229 -21.21 -26.47 -7.41
C PHE A 229 -21.20 -28.00 -7.35
N LYS A 230 -20.49 -28.67 -8.27
CA LYS A 230 -20.30 -30.13 -8.22
C LYS A 230 -19.67 -30.55 -6.88
N ILE A 231 -18.57 -29.91 -6.48
CA ILE A 231 -17.85 -30.23 -5.23
C ILE A 231 -18.67 -29.85 -4.01
N LYS A 232 -19.32 -28.68 -4.01
CA LYS A 232 -20.23 -28.27 -2.94
C LYS A 232 -21.36 -29.28 -2.71
N ASN A 233 -21.92 -29.83 -3.79
CA ASN A 233 -22.97 -30.86 -3.72
C ASN A 233 -22.44 -32.22 -3.26
N LEU A 234 -21.20 -32.58 -3.59
CA LEU A 234 -20.57 -33.78 -3.04
C LEU A 234 -20.37 -33.63 -1.53
N ASN A 235 -19.85 -32.49 -1.07
CA ASN A 235 -19.61 -32.26 0.35
C ASN A 235 -20.91 -32.22 1.15
N SER A 236 -21.98 -31.62 0.62
CA SER A 236 -23.28 -31.65 1.31
C SER A 236 -23.86 -33.06 1.43
N LYS A 237 -23.60 -33.95 0.47
CA LYS A 237 -23.97 -35.37 0.58
C LYS A 237 -23.10 -36.11 1.60
N PHE A 238 -21.79 -35.86 1.62
CA PHE A 238 -20.89 -36.45 2.62
C PHE A 238 -21.26 -36.04 4.05
N GLU A 239 -21.54 -34.76 4.28
CA GLU A 239 -21.97 -34.26 5.59
C GLU A 239 -23.30 -34.86 6.05
N LYS A 240 -24.28 -35.01 5.14
CA LYS A 240 -25.54 -35.68 5.46
C LYS A 240 -25.35 -37.15 5.81
N ASN A 241 -24.50 -37.86 5.08
CA ASN A 241 -24.20 -39.27 5.35
C ASN A 241 -23.41 -39.44 6.65
N LYS A 242 -22.50 -38.51 6.95
CA LYS A 242 -21.75 -38.49 8.21
C LYS A 242 -22.69 -38.32 9.40
N LYS A 243 -23.57 -37.31 9.37
CA LYS A 243 -24.60 -37.10 10.40
C LYS A 243 -25.55 -38.29 10.57
N LYS A 244 -25.91 -38.95 9.46
CA LYS A 244 -26.75 -40.15 9.50
C LYS A 244 -26.05 -41.29 10.23
N ARG A 245 -24.76 -41.53 9.95
CA ARG A 245 -23.96 -42.56 10.64
C ARG A 245 -23.74 -42.23 12.11
N GLU A 246 -23.47 -40.97 12.44
CA GLU A 246 -23.34 -40.53 13.84
C GLU A 246 -24.63 -40.81 14.60
N LYS A 247 -25.80 -40.53 14.01
CA LYS A 247 -27.09 -40.85 14.61
C LYS A 247 -27.35 -42.35 14.76
N GLU A 248 -27.00 -43.16 13.74
CA GLU A 248 -27.12 -44.62 13.82
C GLU A 248 -26.21 -45.21 14.90
N THR A 249 -25.00 -44.68 15.08
CA THR A 249 -24.08 -45.11 16.15
C THR A 249 -24.58 -44.69 17.54
N GLU A 250 -25.16 -43.49 17.67
CA GLU A 250 -25.79 -43.05 18.93
C GLU A 250 -26.97 -43.96 19.32
N GLU A 251 -27.87 -44.26 18.37
CA GLU A 251 -29.02 -45.17 18.58
C GLU A 251 -28.56 -46.61 18.90
N GLU A 252 -27.47 -47.11 18.29
CA GLU A 252 -26.89 -48.43 18.63
C GLU A 252 -26.27 -48.45 20.04
N THR A 253 -25.56 -47.39 20.45
CA THR A 253 -24.99 -47.32 21.81
C THR A 253 -26.04 -47.18 22.91
N GLU A 254 -27.17 -46.52 22.64
CA GLU A 254 -28.28 -46.43 23.59
C GLU A 254 -28.93 -47.82 23.82
N MET A 255 -29.12 -48.60 22.75
CA MET A 255 -29.65 -49.98 22.88
C MET A 255 -28.70 -50.93 23.64
N GLU A 256 -27.37 -50.84 23.42
CA GLU A 256 -26.41 -51.66 24.17
C GLU A 256 -26.34 -51.30 25.67
N ILE A 257 -26.67 -50.06 26.06
CA ILE A 257 -26.72 -49.64 27.46
C ILE A 257 -28.00 -50.15 28.13
N GLU A 258 -29.17 -50.06 27.47
CA GLU A 258 -30.42 -50.63 28.00
C GLU A 258 -30.33 -52.15 28.19
N GLU A 259 -29.74 -52.90 27.24
CA GLU A 259 -29.59 -54.36 27.40
C GLU A 259 -28.69 -54.73 28.59
N LYS A 260 -27.64 -53.94 28.88
CA LYS A 260 -26.78 -54.16 30.04
C LYS A 260 -27.42 -53.82 31.37
N GLU A 261 -28.34 -52.84 31.42
CA GLU A 261 -29.05 -52.53 32.65
C GLU A 261 -30.07 -53.62 33.01
N THR A 262 -30.68 -54.29 32.02
CA THR A 262 -31.60 -55.43 32.27
C THR A 262 -30.96 -56.72 32.78
N GLU A 263 -29.63 -56.90 32.71
CA GLU A 263 -28.94 -58.08 33.28
C GLU A 263 -28.44 -57.86 34.72
N THR A 264 -28.59 -56.67 35.31
CA THR A 264 -28.09 -56.34 36.67
C THR A 264 -29.16 -56.14 37.75
N GLU A 265 -30.43 -56.46 37.48
CA GLU A 265 -31.50 -56.43 38.49
C GLU A 265 -31.89 -57.85 38.94
N THR A 266 -31.02 -58.51 39.71
CA THR A 266 -31.43 -59.51 40.70
C THR A 266 -30.68 -59.28 42.00
N GLU A 267 -31.46 -59.14 43.09
CA GLU A 267 -31.09 -58.95 44.50
C GLU A 267 -30.87 -57.51 44.98
N THR A 268 -31.96 -56.83 45.36
CA THR A 268 -32.18 -56.43 46.78
C THR A 268 -33.57 -55.82 46.99
N GLU A 269 -34.38 -56.47 47.83
CA GLU A 269 -35.59 -55.92 48.44
C GLU A 269 -35.21 -54.83 49.46
N THR A 270 -35.89 -53.68 49.46
CA THR A 270 -36.41 -53.07 50.70
C THR A 270 -37.38 -51.92 50.42
N GLU A 271 -38.50 -52.00 51.14
CA GLU A 271 -39.64 -51.10 51.13
C GLU A 271 -39.30 -49.65 51.50
N THR A 272 -39.87 -48.67 50.80
CA THR A 272 -40.47 -47.52 51.51
C THR A 272 -41.54 -46.81 50.67
N LYS A 273 -42.73 -46.72 51.25
CA LYS A 273 -43.89 -45.96 50.76
C LYS A 273 -43.62 -44.45 50.84
N LYS A 274 -44.00 -43.70 49.81
CA LYS A 274 -44.73 -42.44 50.02
C LYS A 274 -45.49 -42.00 48.77
N GLU A 275 -46.80 -41.93 48.94
CA GLU A 275 -47.78 -41.29 48.07
C GLU A 275 -47.46 -39.80 47.93
N THR A 276 -47.57 -39.24 46.72
CA THR A 276 -48.25 -37.95 46.54
C THR A 276 -48.75 -37.83 45.10
N GLU A 277 -50.07 -37.80 44.96
CA GLU A 277 -50.79 -37.42 43.75
C GLU A 277 -50.55 -35.94 43.45
N THR A 278 -50.40 -35.59 42.17
CA THR A 278 -50.99 -34.36 41.62
C THR A 278 -51.07 -34.45 40.10
N GLU A 279 -52.28 -34.65 39.60
CA GLU A 279 -52.69 -34.29 38.25
C GLU A 279 -52.70 -32.76 38.12
N ILE A 280 -52.42 -32.23 36.92
CA ILE A 280 -53.29 -31.30 36.16
C ILE A 280 -52.59 -30.92 34.84
N GLU A 281 -53.24 -31.37 33.77
CA GLU A 281 -53.54 -30.76 32.46
C GLU A 281 -52.62 -29.70 31.81
N THR A 282 -52.18 -30.08 30.62
CA THR A 282 -52.19 -29.34 29.34
C THR A 282 -52.45 -27.83 29.36
N GLU A 283 -51.53 -27.07 28.75
CA GLU A 283 -51.89 -26.23 27.60
C GLU A 283 -50.68 -25.99 26.68
N LYS A 284 -51.00 -25.90 25.40
CA LYS A 284 -50.11 -25.90 24.24
C LYS A 284 -50.13 -24.50 23.67
N GLU A 285 -49.03 -23.75 23.79
CA GLU A 285 -48.83 -22.54 23.02
C GLU A 285 -47.53 -22.61 22.22
N THR A 286 -47.71 -22.56 20.90
CA THR A 286 -46.69 -22.31 19.90
C THR A 286 -46.35 -20.83 19.89
N GLU A 287 -45.14 -20.48 20.31
CA GLU A 287 -44.52 -19.20 19.97
C GLU A 287 -43.28 -19.43 19.09
N THR A 288 -43.35 -18.89 17.89
CA THR A 288 -42.23 -18.71 16.97
C THR A 288 -41.31 -17.61 17.50
N GLU A 289 -40.15 -17.99 18.04
CA GLU A 289 -39.06 -17.07 18.29
C GLU A 289 -38.20 -16.90 17.03
N ILE A 290 -38.08 -15.65 16.60
CA ILE A 290 -37.14 -15.19 15.57
C ILE A 290 -35.87 -14.76 16.31
N GLU A 291 -34.84 -15.60 16.27
CA GLU A 291 -33.51 -15.24 16.76
C GLU A 291 -32.89 -14.15 15.87
N THR A 292 -32.75 -12.95 16.44
CA THR A 292 -31.98 -11.83 15.89
C THR A 292 -30.67 -11.72 16.66
N GLU A 293 -29.68 -12.53 16.27
CA GLU A 293 -28.30 -12.38 16.73
C GLU A 293 -27.54 -11.45 15.77
N THR A 294 -27.37 -10.16 16.06
CA THR A 294 -26.39 -9.30 15.35
C THR A 294 -26.09 -7.93 16.02
N GLU A 295 -25.87 -7.82 17.34
CA GLU A 295 -25.41 -6.52 17.91
C GLU A 295 -24.27 -6.55 18.96
N THR A 296 -23.79 -7.72 19.42
CA THR A 296 -22.84 -7.80 20.55
C THR A 296 -21.34 -7.65 20.21
N GLU A 297 -20.95 -7.62 18.92
CA GLU A 297 -19.53 -7.47 18.53
C GLU A 297 -19.07 -6.01 18.45
N THR A 298 -19.98 -5.04 18.26
CA THR A 298 -19.63 -3.62 18.04
C THR A 298 -19.27 -2.86 19.31
N GLU A 299 -19.90 -3.16 20.44
CA GLU A 299 -19.63 -2.44 21.70
C GLU A 299 -18.23 -2.78 22.26
N LYS A 300 -17.81 -4.05 22.17
CA LYS A 300 -16.49 -4.51 22.64
C LYS A 300 -15.31 -3.86 21.89
N GLU A 301 -15.43 -3.56 20.60
CA GLU A 301 -14.37 -2.89 19.85
C GLU A 301 -14.21 -1.41 20.28
N THR A 302 -15.32 -0.69 20.52
CA THR A 302 -15.27 0.72 20.96
C THR A 302 -14.71 0.88 22.38
N GLU A 303 -15.00 -0.07 23.27
CA GLU A 303 -14.52 -0.06 24.64
C GLU A 303 -12.99 -0.29 24.72
N ILE A 304 -12.44 -1.10 23.81
CA ILE A 304 -10.99 -1.32 23.69
C ILE A 304 -10.27 -0.07 23.20
N GLU A 305 -10.85 0.68 22.24
CA GLU A 305 -10.23 1.90 21.70
C GLU A 305 -10.18 3.03 22.73
N ILE A 306 -11.25 3.21 23.52
CA ILE A 306 -11.32 4.20 24.62
C ILE A 306 -10.35 3.81 25.75
N SER A 307 -10.26 2.52 26.09
CA SER A 307 -9.32 2.01 27.10
C SER A 307 -7.86 2.26 26.69
N LEU A 308 -7.51 2.08 25.42
CA LEU A 308 -6.17 2.37 24.89
C LEU A 308 -5.84 3.87 24.92
N GLN A 309 -6.77 4.74 24.52
CA GLN A 309 -6.57 6.19 24.57
C GLN A 309 -6.33 6.68 26.00
N LYS A 310 -7.08 6.15 26.98
CA LYS A 310 -6.92 6.46 28.41
C LYS A 310 -5.55 6.01 28.93
N LYS A 311 -5.08 4.83 28.55
CA LYS A 311 -3.76 4.29 28.96
C LYS A 311 -2.59 5.07 28.37
N ILE A 312 -2.74 5.58 27.13
CA ILE A 312 -1.76 6.46 26.50
C ILE A 312 -1.71 7.83 27.22
N LEU A 313 -2.87 8.40 27.60
CA LEU A 313 -2.95 9.63 28.38
C LEU A 313 -2.33 9.49 29.78
N GLU A 314 -2.55 8.37 30.46
CA GLU A 314 -1.92 8.06 31.76
C GLU A 314 -0.38 7.96 31.63
N LEU A 315 0.12 7.35 30.56
CA LEU A 315 1.56 7.28 30.27
C LEU A 315 2.16 8.66 29.97
N LEU A 316 1.44 9.51 29.23
CA LEU A 316 1.84 10.90 28.95
C LEU A 316 1.89 11.74 30.23
N PHE A 317 0.91 11.59 31.12
CA PHE A 317 0.87 12.27 32.41
C PHE A 317 2.04 11.87 33.32
N HIS A 318 2.39 10.57 33.33
CA HIS A 318 3.55 10.07 34.06
C HIS A 318 4.90 10.56 33.51
N PHE A 319 5.01 10.78 32.19
CA PHE A 319 6.20 11.36 31.57
C PHE A 319 6.37 12.84 31.94
N GLN A 320 5.30 13.64 31.88
CA GLN A 320 5.34 15.06 32.23
C GLN A 320 5.67 15.32 33.71
N GLN A 321 5.26 14.44 34.63
CA GLN A 321 5.62 14.57 36.05
C GLN A 321 7.09 14.27 36.35
N LYS A 322 7.79 13.51 35.47
CA LYS A 322 9.19 13.11 35.70
C LYS A 322 10.22 14.15 35.23
N ASP A 323 9.85 15.04 34.32
CA ASP A 323 10.74 16.13 33.87
C ASP A 323 10.84 17.29 34.87
N GLY A 324 10.05 17.28 35.95
CA GLY A 324 10.07 18.31 36.99
C GLY A 324 10.98 18.04 38.19
N ARG A 325 11.65 16.88 38.30
CA ARG A 325 12.50 16.57 39.47
C ARG A 325 13.85 16.00 39.08
N ASN A 326 14.90 16.76 39.39
CA ASN A 326 16.29 16.34 39.34
C ASN A 326 16.55 15.04 40.11
N ASN A 327 17.52 14.28 39.59
CA ASN A 327 18.39 13.27 40.21
C ASN A 327 18.08 11.75 40.09
N LYS A 328 18.96 11.12 39.27
CA LYS A 328 19.94 10.07 39.60
C LYS A 328 19.56 8.58 39.72
N ASN A 329 18.31 8.15 39.56
CA ASN A 329 18.02 6.71 39.48
C ASN A 329 17.22 6.34 38.22
N LYS A 330 17.93 6.11 37.10
CA LYS A 330 17.35 5.48 35.90
C LYS A 330 17.17 3.98 36.14
N LYS A 331 15.96 3.56 36.54
CA LYS A 331 15.48 2.20 36.24
C LYS A 331 14.81 2.24 34.87
N GLU A 332 15.35 1.51 33.90
CA GLU A 332 14.69 1.26 32.61
C GLU A 332 13.34 0.58 32.86
N ILE A 333 12.27 1.22 32.40
CA ILE A 333 10.94 0.61 32.35
C ILE A 333 10.90 -0.17 31.03
N ILE A 334 10.99 -1.49 31.10
CA ILE A 334 10.80 -2.39 29.97
C ILE A 334 9.29 -2.47 29.71
N LEU A 335 8.81 -1.84 28.63
CA LEU A 335 7.43 -1.96 28.17
C LEU A 335 7.20 -3.30 27.48
N ASN A 336 6.03 -3.89 27.69
CA ASN A 336 5.64 -5.20 27.16
C ASN A 336 5.46 -5.13 25.62
N PRO A 337 6.21 -5.89 24.79
CA PRO A 337 6.32 -5.70 23.34
C PRO A 337 5.10 -6.18 22.51
N LYS A 338 3.90 -6.28 23.08
CA LYS A 338 2.72 -6.87 22.39
C LYS A 338 1.63 -5.86 22.00
N ILE A 339 1.89 -4.56 22.01
CA ILE A 339 0.89 -3.55 21.65
C ILE A 339 0.89 -3.35 20.13
N LYS A 340 -0.18 -3.79 19.46
CA LYS A 340 -0.40 -3.55 18.02
C LYS A 340 -1.11 -2.22 17.83
N PHE A 341 -0.50 -1.30 17.09
CA PHE A 341 -1.13 -0.03 16.70
C PHE A 341 -1.77 -0.15 15.31
N SER A 342 -2.91 0.52 15.09
CA SER A 342 -3.43 0.72 13.74
C SER A 342 -2.61 1.82 13.02
N SER A 343 -2.37 1.68 11.72
CA SER A 343 -1.62 2.66 10.92
C SER A 343 -2.29 4.05 10.87
N HIS A 344 -3.62 4.10 11.09
CA HIS A 344 -4.38 5.35 11.09
C HIS A 344 -4.22 6.14 12.40
N SER A 345 -4.15 5.44 13.54
CA SER A 345 -4.01 6.05 14.87
C SER A 345 -2.62 6.68 15.10
N ILE A 346 -1.56 6.09 14.54
CA ILE A 346 -0.17 6.54 14.74
C ILE A 346 0.12 7.91 14.11
N LEU A 347 -0.60 8.30 13.04
CA LEU A 347 -0.28 9.50 12.26
C LEU A 347 -1.31 10.65 12.43
N ASN A 348 -2.49 10.35 12.98
CA ASN A 348 -3.47 11.37 13.40
C ASN A 348 -3.20 11.94 14.80
N LEU A 349 -2.35 11.27 15.60
CA LEU A 349 -1.83 11.82 16.83
C LEU A 349 -0.74 12.84 16.49
N GLU A 350 -0.91 14.10 16.93
CA GLU A 350 0.15 15.11 16.94
C GLU A 350 1.21 14.69 17.96
N PHE A 351 2.03 13.70 17.61
CA PHE A 351 3.13 13.33 18.47
C PHE A 351 4.20 14.42 18.46
N SER A 352 4.73 14.73 19.64
CA SER A 352 5.99 15.47 19.72
C SER A 352 7.07 14.69 18.97
N LYS A 353 8.02 15.41 18.38
CA LYS A 353 9.19 14.86 17.67
C LYS A 353 9.89 13.75 18.48
N ASP A 354 9.81 13.80 19.79
CA ASP A 354 10.52 12.91 20.72
C ASP A 354 9.75 11.60 21.01
N LEU A 355 8.41 11.62 21.04
CA LEU A 355 7.63 10.40 21.31
C LEU A 355 7.60 9.46 20.09
N SER A 356 7.50 10.01 18.89
CA SER A 356 7.65 9.24 17.65
C SER A 356 9.02 8.56 17.58
N LYS A 357 10.09 9.30 17.91
CA LYS A 357 11.45 8.74 17.97
C LYS A 357 11.56 7.58 18.95
N HIS A 358 10.96 7.71 20.14
CA HIS A 358 11.03 6.67 21.16
C HIS A 358 10.21 5.42 20.77
N LEU A 359 8.95 5.59 20.33
CA LEU A 359 8.07 4.48 19.94
C LEU A 359 8.66 3.66 18.79
N PHE A 360 9.26 4.32 17.79
CA PHE A 360 9.84 3.60 16.65
C PHE A 360 11.23 2.99 16.93
N SER A 361 11.94 3.46 17.96
CA SER A 361 13.21 2.85 18.38
C SER A 361 13.03 1.53 19.13
N LEU A 362 11.81 1.23 19.62
CA LEU A 362 11.54 0.10 20.51
C LEU A 362 11.20 -1.21 19.78
N ASP A 363 10.66 -1.20 18.55
CA ASP A 363 10.48 -2.42 17.72
C ASP A 363 10.27 -2.10 16.22
N PRO A 364 11.33 -2.01 15.40
CA PRO A 364 11.21 -1.76 13.96
C PRO A 364 10.93 -3.06 13.19
N GLN A 365 9.72 -3.62 13.30
CA GLN A 365 9.35 -4.72 12.39
C GLN A 365 9.20 -4.20 10.96
N ILE A 366 9.82 -4.90 10.00
CA ILE A 366 9.79 -4.60 8.55
C ILE A 366 8.35 -4.40 8.04
N THR A 367 7.37 -5.09 8.61
CA THR A 367 5.95 -4.98 8.27
C THR A 367 5.34 -3.61 8.57
N ASP A 368 5.74 -2.95 9.66
CA ASP A 368 5.18 -1.64 10.02
C ASP A 368 5.86 -0.53 9.24
N GLN A 369 7.15 -0.67 8.93
CA GLN A 369 7.83 0.17 7.95
C GLN A 369 7.19 0.09 6.57
N LEU A 370 6.87 -1.11 6.07
CA LEU A 370 6.17 -1.30 4.80
C LEU A 370 4.74 -0.74 4.83
N ARG A 371 4.02 -0.85 5.95
CA ARG A 371 2.67 -0.27 6.09
C ARG A 371 2.71 1.24 6.05
N ILE A 372 3.66 1.87 6.75
CA ILE A 372 3.85 3.31 6.72
C ILE A 372 4.33 3.77 5.34
N GLY A 373 5.27 3.04 4.72
CA GLY A 373 5.72 3.32 3.35
C GLY A 373 4.58 3.25 2.33
N ASN A 374 3.75 2.21 2.40
CA ASN A 374 2.55 2.09 1.57
C ASN A 374 1.52 3.19 1.87
N TYR A 375 1.33 3.58 3.12
CA TYR A 375 0.43 4.67 3.50
C TYR A 375 0.93 6.03 3.00
N VAL A 376 2.23 6.33 3.19
CA VAL A 376 2.87 7.55 2.69
C VAL A 376 2.79 7.58 1.17
N SER A 377 3.12 6.49 0.49
CA SER A 377 2.96 6.34 -0.96
C SER A 377 1.53 6.60 -1.39
N HIS A 378 0.55 6.00 -0.72
CA HIS A 378 -0.87 6.18 -0.98
C HIS A 378 -1.31 7.63 -0.77
N MET A 379 -0.98 8.24 0.37
CA MET A 379 -1.28 9.65 0.67
C MET A 379 -0.65 10.61 -0.34
N LEU A 380 0.57 10.32 -0.78
CA LEU A 380 1.30 11.09 -1.78
C LEU A 380 0.70 10.92 -3.18
N GLU A 381 0.34 9.70 -3.59
CA GLU A 381 -0.35 9.49 -4.87
C GLU A 381 -1.76 10.12 -4.85
N GLU A 382 -2.52 9.96 -3.77
CA GLU A 382 -3.90 10.41 -3.67
C GLU A 382 -4.06 11.93 -3.56
N ASN A 383 -3.37 12.58 -2.62
CA ASN A 383 -3.54 14.01 -2.37
C ASN A 383 -2.80 14.91 -3.37
N PHE A 384 -1.85 14.35 -4.13
CA PHE A 384 -1.03 15.14 -5.05
C PHE A 384 -1.08 14.70 -6.50
N LEU A 385 -1.21 13.38 -6.79
CA LEU A 385 -1.24 12.93 -8.18
C LEU A 385 -2.65 12.89 -8.78
N TRP A 386 -3.71 12.85 -7.98
CA TRP A 386 -5.07 12.68 -8.50
C TRP A 386 -5.97 13.88 -8.25
N THR A 387 -5.96 14.46 -7.04
CA THR A 387 -6.49 15.80 -6.83
C THR A 387 -5.52 16.76 -7.49
N ASN A 388 -5.92 17.46 -8.56
CA ASN A 388 -5.08 18.50 -9.17
C ASN A 388 -4.93 19.63 -8.13
N PRO A 389 -3.89 19.61 -7.27
CA PRO A 389 -3.91 20.37 -6.02
C PRO A 389 -3.73 21.87 -6.28
N TRP A 390 -3.55 22.24 -7.54
CA TRP A 390 -3.27 23.59 -7.98
C TRP A 390 -4.54 24.34 -8.41
N ARG A 391 -5.73 23.71 -8.33
CA ARG A 391 -7.01 24.34 -8.70
C ARG A 391 -7.69 25.11 -7.56
N ASN A 392 -7.27 24.92 -6.30
CA ASN A 392 -7.91 25.56 -5.13
C ASN A 392 -6.86 25.86 -4.04
N ALA A 393 -6.94 27.04 -3.40
CA ALA A 393 -6.09 27.46 -2.28
C ALA A 393 -6.00 26.40 -1.17
N GLN A 394 -7.12 25.74 -0.83
CA GLN A 394 -7.15 24.72 0.22
C GLN A 394 -6.26 23.50 -0.07
N ASN A 395 -6.01 23.21 -1.34
CA ASN A 395 -5.12 22.13 -1.72
C ASN A 395 -3.63 22.50 -1.56
N TYR A 396 -3.26 23.78 -1.66
CA TYR A 396 -1.91 24.25 -1.34
C TYR A 396 -1.61 24.13 0.16
N GLN A 397 -2.60 24.44 1.01
CA GLN A 397 -2.50 24.22 2.46
C GLN A 397 -2.30 22.76 2.81
N ASN A 398 -3.12 21.88 2.24
CA ASN A 398 -3.02 20.44 2.46
C ASN A 398 -1.69 19.89 1.96
N ALA A 399 -1.21 20.38 0.81
CA ALA A 399 0.08 20.04 0.26
C ALA A 399 1.24 20.47 1.19
N SER A 400 1.21 21.71 1.64
CA SER A 400 2.19 22.29 2.58
C SER A 400 2.21 21.52 3.90
N LEU A 401 1.03 21.24 4.46
CA LEU A 401 0.90 20.46 5.70
C LEU A 401 1.43 19.04 5.56
N LEU A 402 1.11 18.35 4.47
CA LEU A 402 1.60 16.99 4.23
C LEU A 402 3.12 16.98 4.06
N LEU A 403 3.68 17.89 3.27
CA LEU A 403 5.13 18.00 3.10
C LEU A 403 5.82 18.33 4.43
N ARG A 404 5.23 19.16 5.29
CA ARG A 404 5.78 19.45 6.64
C ARG A 404 5.76 18.21 7.52
N LYS A 405 4.66 17.44 7.50
CA LYS A 405 4.55 16.16 8.20
C LYS A 405 5.62 15.18 7.70
N ILE A 406 5.77 15.01 6.39
CA ILE A 406 6.81 14.13 5.81
C ILE A 406 8.21 14.62 6.21
N ASN A 407 8.47 15.93 6.19
CA ASN A 407 9.75 16.51 6.60
C ASN A 407 10.05 16.35 8.10
N SER A 408 9.02 16.31 8.94
CA SER A 408 9.20 16.06 10.38
C SER A 408 9.62 14.62 10.68
N ILE A 409 9.24 13.68 9.82
CA ILE A 409 9.55 12.26 9.97
C ILE A 409 10.69 11.77 9.08
N SER A 410 11.19 12.59 8.14
CA SER A 410 12.17 12.16 7.13
C SER A 410 13.49 11.63 7.70
N GLU A 411 13.96 12.19 8.83
CA GLU A 411 15.15 11.71 9.55
C GLU A 411 15.06 10.23 9.95
N PHE A 412 13.85 9.73 10.21
CA PHE A 412 13.61 8.34 10.60
C PHE A 412 13.60 7.37 9.42
N PHE A 413 13.27 7.84 8.22
CA PHE A 413 13.00 6.99 7.05
C PHE A 413 14.13 6.95 6.01
N ASN A 414 15.29 7.52 6.33
CA ASN A 414 16.41 7.67 5.40
C ASN A 414 16.93 6.36 4.75
N GLU A 415 16.54 5.19 5.25
CA GLU A 415 16.93 3.90 4.68
C GLU A 415 15.80 3.14 3.95
N ASN A 416 14.51 3.51 4.13
CA ASN A 416 13.39 2.59 3.83
C ASN A 416 12.22 3.15 3.00
N LEU A 417 12.32 4.36 2.43
CA LEU A 417 11.23 4.94 1.61
C LEU A 417 11.56 4.97 0.11
N ALA A 418 11.59 3.79 -0.51
CA ALA A 418 11.64 3.67 -1.97
C ALA A 418 10.46 4.39 -2.64
N GLU A 419 9.32 4.50 -1.96
CA GLU A 419 8.11 5.12 -2.47
C GLU A 419 8.20 6.66 -2.53
N VAL A 420 8.85 7.30 -1.56
CA VAL A 420 9.12 8.75 -1.64
C VAL A 420 10.03 9.04 -2.82
N ASN A 421 11.00 8.17 -3.10
CA ASN A 421 11.89 8.29 -4.26
C ASN A 421 11.14 8.18 -5.59
N VAL A 422 10.05 7.42 -5.65
CA VAL A 422 9.18 7.34 -6.84
C VAL A 422 8.23 8.54 -6.92
N PHE A 423 7.76 9.04 -5.78
CA PHE A 423 6.85 10.17 -5.72
C PHE A 423 7.52 11.51 -6.08
N LEU A 424 8.67 11.81 -5.49
CA LEU A 424 9.33 13.12 -5.60
C LEU A 424 9.58 13.55 -7.05
N PRO A 425 10.07 12.67 -7.96
CA PRO A 425 10.19 12.98 -9.38
C PRO A 425 8.86 13.30 -10.05
N LYS A 426 7.79 12.53 -9.74
CA LYS A 426 6.45 12.78 -10.29
C LYS A 426 5.88 14.10 -9.80
N PHE A 427 6.10 14.43 -8.52
CA PHE A 427 5.68 15.68 -7.90
C PHE A 427 6.39 16.88 -8.53
N LEU A 428 7.71 16.83 -8.67
CA LEU A 428 8.50 17.90 -9.26
C LEU A 428 8.18 18.18 -10.74
N ARG A 429 7.93 17.12 -11.54
CA ARG A 429 7.47 17.31 -12.93
C ARG A 429 6.16 18.07 -13.02
N ARG A 430 5.28 17.93 -12.02
CA ARG A 430 3.99 18.64 -11.97
C ARG A 430 4.09 20.05 -11.40
N LEU A 431 5.15 20.35 -10.64
CA LEU A 431 5.43 21.72 -10.17
C LEU A 431 5.96 22.62 -11.30
N SER A 432 6.68 22.07 -12.27
CA SER A 432 7.31 22.83 -13.38
C SER A 432 6.36 23.75 -14.18
N PRO A 433 5.16 23.33 -14.61
CA PRO A 433 4.25 24.18 -15.37
C PRO A 433 3.63 25.33 -14.56
N ILE A 434 3.55 25.19 -13.24
CA ILE A 434 2.85 26.12 -12.35
C ILE A 434 3.65 27.40 -12.17
N ASN A 435 4.98 27.26 -12.12
CA ASN A 435 5.87 28.42 -12.05
C ASN A 435 5.71 29.33 -13.28
N LYS A 436 5.40 28.76 -14.46
CA LYS A 436 5.13 29.52 -15.68
C LYS A 436 3.81 30.33 -15.59
N HIS A 437 2.76 29.76 -14.99
CA HIS A 437 1.45 30.41 -14.86
C HIS A 437 1.41 31.55 -13.82
N PHE A 438 2.12 31.41 -12.70
CA PHE A 438 2.20 32.50 -11.71
C PHE A 438 3.03 33.69 -12.23
N GLN A 439 4.01 33.44 -13.08
CA GLN A 439 4.87 34.48 -13.66
C GLN A 439 4.16 35.27 -14.77
N SER A 440 3.36 34.62 -15.63
CA SER A 440 2.60 35.33 -16.67
C SER A 440 1.61 36.32 -16.07
N ASN A 441 0.94 35.95 -14.97
CA ASN A 441 -0.06 36.80 -14.32
C ASN A 441 0.54 38.02 -13.62
N ASN A 442 1.78 37.94 -13.11
CA ASN A 442 2.46 39.08 -12.47
C ASN A 442 2.93 40.14 -13.48
N ILE A 443 3.21 39.76 -14.73
CA ILE A 443 3.65 40.70 -15.77
C ILE A 443 2.48 41.57 -16.25
N ASP A 444 1.29 40.98 -16.41
CA ASP A 444 0.10 41.70 -16.85
C ASP A 444 -0.50 42.60 -15.76
N GLN A 445 -0.37 42.24 -14.47
CA GLN A 445 -0.94 43.01 -13.36
C GLN A 445 -0.26 44.37 -13.10
N ASN A 446 0.97 44.59 -13.58
CA ASN A 446 1.62 45.90 -13.49
C ASN A 446 0.95 46.99 -14.36
N THR A 447 -0.03 46.64 -15.20
CA THR A 447 -0.74 47.60 -16.07
C THR A 447 -2.17 47.95 -15.62
N ASN A 448 -2.75 47.27 -14.62
CA ASN A 448 -4.13 47.54 -14.20
C ASN A 448 -4.30 47.57 -12.68
N LYS A 449 -4.35 48.79 -12.11
CA LYS A 449 -4.65 49.05 -10.69
C LYS A 449 -6.13 48.82 -10.40
N ASN A 450 -6.52 47.61 -10.01
CA ASN A 450 -7.83 47.34 -9.40
C ASN A 450 -7.63 46.66 -8.03
N LYS A 451 -8.00 47.35 -6.94
CA LYS A 451 -7.51 47.10 -5.57
C LYS A 451 -8.18 45.95 -4.78
N ASN A 452 -9.18 45.23 -5.30
CA ASN A 452 -9.98 44.30 -4.49
C ASN A 452 -9.73 42.79 -4.73
N LYS A 453 -8.71 42.38 -5.50
CA LYS A 453 -8.35 40.96 -5.72
C LYS A 453 -7.11 40.46 -4.95
N ASN A 454 -6.40 41.33 -4.23
CA ASN A 454 -5.04 41.05 -3.75
C ASN A 454 -4.93 40.09 -2.55
N THR A 455 -5.98 39.82 -1.78
CA THR A 455 -5.86 39.03 -0.54
C THR A 455 -5.68 37.53 -0.78
N ASN A 456 -6.40 36.95 -1.75
CA ASN A 456 -6.27 35.51 -2.06
C ASN A 456 -4.99 35.17 -2.84
N GLU A 457 -4.48 36.10 -3.65
CA GLU A 457 -3.24 35.89 -4.41
C GLU A 457 -2.00 35.90 -3.51
N ASN A 458 -1.97 36.79 -2.51
CA ASN A 458 -0.88 36.83 -1.51
C ASN A 458 -0.83 35.57 -0.63
N MET A 459 -2.00 35.01 -0.28
CA MET A 459 -2.07 33.77 0.51
C MET A 459 -1.45 32.58 -0.24
N ASN A 460 -1.73 32.46 -1.55
CA ASN A 460 -1.19 31.39 -2.39
C ASN A 460 0.34 31.51 -2.59
N GLN A 461 0.89 32.73 -2.65
CA GLN A 461 2.34 32.93 -2.78
C GLN A 461 3.11 32.46 -1.54
N ASN A 462 2.64 32.81 -0.34
CA ASN A 462 3.30 32.39 0.91
C ASN A 462 3.28 30.86 1.09
N GLU A 463 2.18 30.22 0.71
CA GLU A 463 2.07 28.76 0.76
C GLU A 463 2.98 28.07 -0.25
N MET A 464 3.12 28.63 -1.46
CA MET A 464 4.07 28.12 -2.45
C MET A 464 5.52 28.24 -1.97
N VAL A 465 5.91 29.38 -1.37
CA VAL A 465 7.24 29.53 -0.77
C VAL A 465 7.47 28.51 0.35
N SER A 466 6.44 28.24 1.16
CA SER A 466 6.47 27.20 2.20
C SER A 466 6.63 25.78 1.61
N ILE A 467 5.87 25.45 0.57
CA ILE A 467 5.96 24.16 -0.14
C ILE A 467 7.37 23.98 -0.71
N GLU A 468 7.88 24.98 -1.43
CA GLU A 468 9.24 24.96 -2.00
C GLU A 468 10.27 24.73 -0.89
N THR A 469 10.20 25.51 0.18
CA THR A 469 11.17 25.44 1.28
C THR A 469 11.13 24.09 1.98
N THR A 470 9.94 23.55 2.20
CA THR A 470 9.78 22.22 2.80
C THR A 470 10.29 21.12 1.88
N LEU A 471 10.08 21.26 0.57
CA LEU A 471 10.56 20.32 -0.43
C LEU A 471 12.09 20.32 -0.55
N PHE A 472 12.72 21.49 -0.54
CA PHE A 472 14.18 21.59 -0.53
C PHE A 472 14.78 21.02 0.76
N ASN A 473 14.14 21.24 1.92
CA ASN A 473 14.54 20.61 3.17
C ASN A 473 14.39 19.08 3.16
N LEU A 474 13.36 18.56 2.47
CA LEU A 474 13.20 17.12 2.28
C LEU A 474 14.29 16.55 1.39
N LEU A 475 14.60 17.25 0.28
CA LEU A 475 15.64 16.86 -0.67
C LEU A 475 17.03 16.86 -0.03
N SER A 476 17.35 17.82 0.84
CA SER A 476 18.65 17.88 1.51
C SER A 476 18.84 16.80 2.58
N LYS A 477 17.74 16.33 3.20
CA LYS A 477 17.78 15.25 4.21
C LYS A 477 17.82 13.85 3.60
N TYR A 478 17.35 13.69 2.35
CA TYR A 478 17.16 12.37 1.74
C TYR A 478 18.46 11.80 1.16
N LYS A 479 18.88 10.68 1.75
CA LYS A 479 20.01 9.86 1.27
C LYS A 479 19.50 8.88 0.20
N LEU A 480 19.44 9.32 -1.06
CA LEU A 480 18.77 8.60 -2.15
C LEU A 480 19.56 7.37 -2.69
N ILE A 481 18.82 6.35 -3.18
CA ILE A 481 19.27 5.20 -4.02
C ILE A 481 19.02 5.52 -5.51
N PRO A 482 19.45 4.69 -6.48
CA PRO A 482 20.71 4.82 -7.21
C PRO A 482 20.81 6.11 -8.03
N TYR A 483 21.99 6.72 -7.97
CA TYR A 483 22.42 7.99 -8.57
C TYR A 483 21.86 8.35 -9.95
N GLU A 484 21.78 7.39 -10.87
CA GLU A 484 21.35 7.63 -12.25
C GLU A 484 19.87 8.02 -12.34
N GLN A 485 19.03 7.41 -11.50
CA GLN A 485 17.59 7.72 -11.49
C GLN A 485 17.34 9.12 -10.93
N ILE A 486 18.06 9.53 -9.90
CA ILE A 486 17.93 10.86 -9.31
C ILE A 486 18.30 11.92 -10.35
N TYR A 487 19.46 11.77 -11.01
CA TYR A 487 19.88 12.75 -12.00
C TYR A 487 18.87 12.87 -13.14
N TYR A 488 18.52 11.77 -13.80
CA TYR A 488 17.65 11.84 -14.98
C TYR A 488 16.18 12.08 -14.65
N GLN A 489 15.67 11.58 -13.53
CA GLN A 489 14.24 11.68 -13.22
C GLN A 489 13.88 12.92 -12.42
N LEU A 490 14.81 13.46 -11.62
CA LEU A 490 14.57 14.53 -10.67
C LEU A 490 15.35 15.80 -11.03
N LEU A 491 16.69 15.70 -11.10
CA LEU A 491 17.55 16.88 -11.25
C LEU A 491 17.48 17.45 -12.67
N LEU A 492 17.62 16.63 -13.71
CA LEU A 492 17.61 17.08 -15.10
C LEU A 492 16.29 17.76 -15.51
N PRO A 493 15.10 17.28 -15.11
CA PRO A 493 13.85 18.03 -15.33
C PRO A 493 13.80 19.37 -14.58
N LEU A 494 14.30 19.43 -13.35
CA LEU A 494 14.38 20.68 -12.57
C LEU A 494 15.31 21.69 -13.24
N VAL A 495 16.52 21.24 -13.61
CA VAL A 495 17.53 21.95 -14.41
C VAL A 495 16.92 22.55 -15.67
N ASN A 496 16.25 21.72 -16.47
CA ASN A 496 15.64 22.15 -17.73
C ASN A 496 14.50 23.16 -17.49
N SER A 497 13.78 23.03 -16.37
CA SER A 497 12.74 23.97 -15.97
C SER A 497 13.31 25.33 -15.55
N CYS A 498 14.48 25.35 -14.90
CA CYS A 498 15.22 26.57 -14.53
C CYS A 498 15.78 27.34 -15.72
N ASN A 499 16.09 26.65 -16.82
CA ASN A 499 16.58 27.26 -18.06
C ASN A 499 15.46 27.91 -18.89
N GLN A 500 14.22 27.44 -18.73
CA GLN A 500 13.07 27.89 -19.53
C GLN A 500 12.23 28.99 -18.87
N SER A 501 12.50 29.36 -17.63
CA SER A 501 11.78 30.41 -16.90
C SER A 501 12.76 31.50 -16.49
N SER A 502 12.39 32.78 -16.66
CA SER A 502 13.11 33.91 -16.04
C SER A 502 12.80 33.88 -14.55
N PRO A 503 13.73 33.53 -13.65
CA PRO A 503 13.36 33.16 -12.30
C PRO A 503 13.96 34.08 -11.24
N ASN A 504 13.19 34.22 -10.18
CA ASN A 504 13.65 34.70 -8.88
C ASN A 504 14.94 33.95 -8.47
N GLY A 505 16.07 34.66 -8.38
CA GLY A 505 17.41 34.07 -8.18
C GLY A 505 17.52 33.14 -6.95
N LEU A 506 16.62 33.30 -5.98
CA LEU A 506 16.50 32.47 -4.79
C LEU A 506 16.17 30.99 -5.09
N PHE A 507 15.32 30.71 -6.07
CA PHE A 507 14.95 29.33 -6.41
C PHE A 507 16.13 28.56 -7.03
N ARG A 508 16.87 29.24 -7.92
CA ARG A 508 18.11 28.69 -8.51
C ARG A 508 19.17 28.45 -7.43
N LEU A 509 19.32 29.36 -6.47
CA LEU A 509 20.20 29.19 -5.31
C LEU A 509 19.84 27.95 -4.47
N LYS A 510 18.56 27.74 -4.18
CA LYS A 510 18.10 26.55 -3.45
C LYS A 510 18.39 25.24 -4.19
N ILE A 511 18.28 25.24 -5.52
CA ILE A 511 18.66 24.08 -6.35
C ILE A 511 20.17 23.83 -6.30
N ILE A 512 20.99 24.88 -6.45
CA ILE A 512 22.45 24.76 -6.33
C ILE A 512 22.82 24.21 -4.94
N ARG A 513 22.17 24.69 -3.89
CA ARG A 513 22.40 24.22 -2.52
C ARG A 513 22.04 22.74 -2.34
N VAL A 514 20.91 22.28 -2.88
CA VAL A 514 20.55 20.85 -2.84
C VAL A 514 21.52 19.99 -3.66
N LEU A 515 21.99 20.48 -4.81
CA LEU A 515 23.01 19.79 -5.60
C LEU A 515 24.35 19.69 -4.85
N LEU A 516 24.71 20.74 -4.12
CA LEU A 516 25.87 20.79 -3.23
C LEU A 516 25.76 19.75 -2.12
N ASP A 517 24.68 19.79 -1.34
CA ASP A 517 24.45 18.87 -0.22
C ASP A 517 24.41 17.40 -0.72
N LEU A 518 23.85 17.16 -1.91
CA LEU A 518 23.86 15.84 -2.57
C LEU A 518 25.27 15.40 -2.97
N ILE A 519 26.07 16.29 -3.58
CA ILE A 519 27.45 15.98 -3.98
C ILE A 519 28.34 15.74 -2.77
N GLU A 520 28.19 16.54 -1.71
CA GLU A 520 28.91 16.36 -0.45
C GLU A 520 28.59 14.98 0.15
N TYR A 521 27.31 14.63 0.26
CA TYR A 521 26.89 13.32 0.69
C TYR A 521 27.43 12.19 -0.21
N TRP A 522 27.42 12.37 -1.54
CA TRP A 522 27.96 11.39 -2.48
C TRP A 522 29.47 11.21 -2.31
N CYS A 523 30.23 12.29 -2.10
CA CYS A 523 31.67 12.22 -1.88
C CYS A 523 32.01 11.50 -0.56
N GLU A 524 31.19 11.65 0.48
CA GLU A 524 31.35 10.94 1.75
C GLU A 524 30.98 9.45 1.66
N PHE A 525 29.85 9.12 1.02
CA PHE A 525 29.39 7.73 0.89
C PHE A 525 30.38 6.84 0.11
N ASP A 526 30.99 7.42 -0.91
CA ASP A 526 31.95 6.79 -1.81
C ASP A 526 33.32 6.49 -1.14
N LEU A 527 33.55 6.96 0.10
CA LEU A 527 34.73 6.59 0.92
C LEU A 527 34.54 5.28 1.69
N ILE A 528 33.30 4.91 2.00
CA ILE A 528 32.96 3.78 2.88
C ILE A 528 32.59 2.54 2.05
N SER A 529 31.84 2.72 0.95
CA SER A 529 31.18 1.60 0.25
C SER A 529 32.06 0.90 -0.80
N PHE A 530 33.01 1.59 -1.44
CA PHE A 530 33.82 0.99 -2.53
C PHE A 530 34.90 0.02 -2.07
N LYS A 531 35.31 0.06 -0.79
CA LYS A 531 36.24 -0.94 -0.25
C LYS A 531 35.59 -2.32 -0.08
N ASN A 532 34.26 -2.39 -0.06
CA ASN A 532 33.51 -3.58 0.35
C ASN A 532 32.62 -4.19 -0.74
N LEU A 533 32.57 -3.62 -1.96
CA LEU A 533 31.69 -4.10 -3.03
C LEU A 533 32.48 -4.71 -4.20
N ASN A 534 32.16 -5.96 -4.54
CA ASN A 534 32.72 -6.67 -5.69
C ASN A 534 32.34 -5.94 -7.00
N GLN A 535 33.35 -5.62 -7.81
CA GLN A 535 33.25 -4.77 -9.01
C GLN A 535 32.33 -5.29 -10.13
N SER A 536 31.78 -6.51 -10.04
CA SER A 536 31.09 -7.19 -11.15
C SER A 536 29.58 -6.94 -11.26
N GLN A 537 28.95 -6.21 -10.35
CA GLN A 537 27.48 -6.04 -10.34
C GLN A 537 26.96 -4.60 -10.52
N ILE A 538 27.83 -3.62 -10.74
CA ILE A 538 27.42 -2.21 -10.78
C ILE A 538 27.75 -1.59 -12.15
N HIS A 539 26.73 -1.44 -13.00
CA HIS A 539 26.80 -0.70 -14.29
C HIS A 539 26.89 0.83 -14.13
N PHE A 540 27.02 1.33 -12.90
CA PHE A 540 26.96 2.74 -12.58
C PHE A 540 28.35 3.39 -12.56
N ASN A 541 28.53 4.49 -13.32
CA ASN A 541 29.77 5.26 -13.36
C ASN A 541 29.60 6.60 -12.61
N PRO A 542 30.06 6.74 -11.36
CA PRO A 542 29.93 7.98 -10.56
C PRO A 542 30.59 9.19 -11.23
N TYR A 543 31.67 8.98 -11.99
CA TYR A 543 32.39 10.05 -12.67
C TYR A 543 31.55 10.69 -13.78
N LYS A 544 30.70 9.90 -14.46
CA LYS A 544 29.78 10.43 -15.48
C LYS A 544 28.74 11.36 -14.86
N VAL A 545 28.21 11.02 -13.69
CA VAL A 545 27.24 11.88 -12.97
C VAL A 545 27.91 13.14 -12.46
N ILE A 546 29.08 13.06 -11.84
CA ILE A 546 29.85 14.23 -11.40
C ILE A 546 30.14 15.16 -12.58
N TYR A 547 30.54 14.60 -13.74
CA TYR A 547 30.77 15.37 -14.96
C TYR A 547 29.51 16.08 -15.46
N GLU A 548 28.37 15.38 -15.50
CA GLU A 548 27.09 15.97 -15.93
C GLU A 548 26.61 17.08 -14.97
N VAL A 549 26.81 16.91 -13.65
CA VAL A 549 26.49 17.97 -12.68
C VAL A 549 27.43 19.17 -12.84
N LEU A 550 28.73 18.94 -13.06
CA LEU A 550 29.68 20.01 -13.36
C LEU A 550 29.33 20.74 -14.66
N LYS A 551 28.91 20.02 -15.69
CA LYS A 551 28.43 20.62 -16.95
C LYS A 551 27.20 21.49 -16.72
N PHE A 552 26.28 21.04 -15.86
CA PHE A 552 25.11 21.84 -15.48
C PHE A 552 25.48 23.08 -14.67
N ILE A 553 26.37 22.96 -13.69
CA ILE A 553 26.81 24.10 -12.88
C ILE A 553 27.56 25.12 -13.75
N ASN A 554 28.34 24.66 -14.74
CA ASN A 554 28.92 25.52 -15.77
C ASN A 554 27.86 26.22 -16.62
N LEU A 555 26.81 25.51 -17.04
CA LEU A 555 25.69 26.11 -17.76
C LEU A 555 25.00 27.19 -16.91
N LEU A 556 24.69 26.89 -15.64
CA LEU A 556 24.13 27.87 -14.71
C LEU A 556 25.06 29.09 -14.57
N PHE A 557 26.35 28.86 -14.34
CA PHE A 557 27.34 29.93 -14.21
C PHE A 557 27.39 30.83 -15.46
N SER A 558 27.37 30.23 -16.65
CA SER A 558 27.34 30.98 -17.91
C SER A 558 26.08 31.81 -18.09
N ILE A 559 24.93 31.32 -17.62
CA ILE A 559 23.65 32.06 -17.61
C ILE A 559 23.72 33.20 -16.57
N PHE A 560 24.35 32.98 -15.42
CA PHE A 560 24.46 33.97 -14.34
C PHE A 560 25.45 35.11 -14.61
N LEU A 561 26.47 34.90 -15.46
CA LEU A 561 27.37 35.97 -15.88
C LEU A 561 26.66 37.03 -16.75
N ILE A 562 25.50 36.69 -17.31
CA ILE A 562 24.73 37.55 -18.22
C ILE A 562 23.69 38.40 -17.45
N ASP A 563 23.09 37.87 -16.39
CA ASP A 563 22.10 38.60 -15.57
C ASP A 563 22.75 39.25 -14.33
N ALA A 564 22.94 40.58 -14.38
CA ALA A 564 23.73 41.37 -13.42
C ALA A 564 23.11 41.57 -12.02
N THR A 565 22.37 40.61 -11.44
CA THR A 565 21.98 40.57 -9.99
C THR A 565 21.21 39.26 -9.70
N PRO A 566 21.38 38.59 -8.54
CA PRO A 566 22.22 38.84 -7.37
C PRO A 566 23.54 38.05 -7.46
N GLY A 567 24.59 38.67 -8.01
CA GLY A 567 25.82 37.98 -8.40
C GLY A 567 26.63 37.40 -7.23
N GLY A 568 26.78 38.13 -6.12
CA GLY A 568 27.74 37.78 -5.07
C GLY A 568 27.46 36.46 -4.32
N LEU A 569 26.22 36.24 -3.86
CA LEU A 569 25.85 35.02 -3.13
C LEU A 569 25.89 33.77 -4.02
N ILE A 570 25.46 33.91 -5.28
CA ILE A 570 25.48 32.83 -6.26
C ILE A 570 26.91 32.50 -6.65
N GLN A 571 27.72 33.51 -6.96
CA GLN A 571 29.14 33.36 -7.25
C GLN A 571 29.88 32.70 -6.09
N ASN A 572 29.67 33.16 -4.85
CA ASN A 572 30.30 32.56 -3.66
C ASN A 572 29.87 31.10 -3.45
N THR A 573 28.59 30.78 -3.69
CA THR A 573 28.10 29.40 -3.57
C THR A 573 28.70 28.50 -4.66
N ILE A 574 28.83 29.01 -5.88
CA ILE A 574 29.44 28.27 -7.00
C ILE A 574 30.95 28.12 -6.81
N LEU A 575 31.63 29.15 -6.30
CA LEU A 575 33.05 29.06 -5.95
C LEU A 575 33.29 28.05 -4.83
N ALA A 576 32.49 28.10 -3.76
CA ALA A 576 32.54 27.11 -2.68
C ALA A 576 32.29 25.68 -3.21
N PHE A 577 31.37 25.52 -4.17
CA PHE A 577 31.15 24.25 -4.84
C PHE A 577 32.39 23.75 -5.60
N TYR A 578 33.02 24.63 -6.39
CA TYR A 578 34.21 24.27 -7.14
C TYR A 578 35.40 23.95 -6.22
N GLU A 579 35.58 24.70 -5.14
CA GLU A 579 36.60 24.48 -4.13
C GLU A 579 36.39 23.14 -3.40
N PHE A 580 35.15 22.86 -2.98
CA PHE A 580 34.77 21.59 -2.37
C PHE A 580 35.01 20.39 -3.31
N THR A 581 34.55 20.51 -4.56
CA THR A 581 34.69 19.46 -5.58
C THR A 581 36.16 19.22 -5.89
N SER A 582 36.95 20.28 -6.05
CA SER A 582 38.41 20.22 -6.24
C SER A 582 39.09 19.52 -5.07
N THR A 583 38.74 19.87 -3.84
CA THR A 583 39.29 19.24 -2.62
C THR A 583 38.95 17.74 -2.57
N CYS A 584 37.72 17.36 -2.88
CA CYS A 584 37.29 15.96 -2.93
C CYS A 584 38.03 15.16 -4.01
N LEU A 585 38.25 15.75 -5.19
CA LEU A 585 38.93 15.12 -6.32
C LEU A 585 40.45 15.01 -6.11
N GLN A 586 41.07 16.01 -5.47
CA GLN A 586 42.47 15.98 -5.06
C GLN A 586 42.72 14.86 -4.05
N ARG A 587 41.84 14.71 -3.05
CA ARG A 587 41.88 13.59 -2.09
C ARG A 587 41.78 12.23 -2.78
N LYS A 588 41.10 12.13 -3.92
CA LYS A 588 40.94 10.91 -4.72
C LYS A 588 41.92 10.75 -5.91
N LYS A 589 42.95 11.60 -6.04
CA LYS A 589 43.97 11.58 -7.12
C LYS A 589 43.41 11.62 -8.56
N LEU A 590 42.28 12.29 -8.79
CA LEU A 590 41.70 12.41 -10.13
C LEU A 590 42.24 13.64 -10.87
N SER A 591 43.34 13.47 -11.59
CA SER A 591 44.08 14.54 -12.27
C SER A 591 43.27 15.32 -13.32
N PHE A 592 42.29 14.69 -13.96
CA PHE A 592 41.48 15.30 -15.04
C PHE A 592 40.64 16.50 -14.58
N PHE A 593 40.12 16.49 -13.36
CA PHE A 593 39.23 17.56 -12.88
C PHE A 593 39.98 18.78 -12.31
N CYS A 594 41.21 18.61 -11.83
CA CYS A 594 42.06 19.73 -11.43
C CYS A 594 42.34 20.68 -12.60
N TYR A 595 42.41 20.15 -13.83
CA TYR A 595 42.61 20.95 -15.05
C TYR A 595 41.40 21.84 -15.37
N THR A 596 40.18 21.31 -15.24
CA THR A 596 38.94 22.08 -15.48
C THR A 596 38.78 23.18 -14.43
N TYR A 597 39.01 22.88 -13.15
CA TYR A 597 38.99 23.88 -12.07
C TYR A 597 39.99 25.02 -12.30
N ASN A 598 41.24 24.70 -12.63
CA ASN A 598 42.28 25.72 -12.86
C ASN A 598 41.97 26.60 -14.08
N ARG A 599 41.42 26.01 -15.15
CA ARG A 599 40.95 26.78 -16.31
C ARG A 599 39.84 27.76 -15.95
N TYR A 600 38.85 27.33 -15.16
CA TYR A 600 37.74 28.19 -14.76
C TYR A 600 38.14 29.26 -13.74
N ARG A 601 39.04 28.95 -12.80
CA ARG A 601 39.60 29.96 -11.89
C ARG A 601 40.24 31.13 -12.67
N LEU A 602 40.92 30.82 -13.78
CA LEU A 602 41.49 31.83 -14.67
C LEU A 602 40.43 32.59 -15.47
N GLU A 603 39.39 31.93 -15.99
CA GLU A 603 38.28 32.59 -16.70
C GLU A 603 37.47 33.53 -15.78
N ILE A 604 37.22 33.15 -14.52
CA ILE A 604 36.56 33.99 -13.51
C ILE A 604 37.46 35.18 -13.11
N PHE A 605 38.76 34.95 -12.90
CA PHE A 605 39.71 36.01 -12.62
C PHE A 605 39.80 37.03 -13.77
N ASN A 606 39.73 36.56 -15.01
CA ASN A 606 39.69 37.41 -16.22
C ASN A 606 38.36 38.15 -16.40
N PHE A 607 37.24 37.59 -15.94
CA PHE A 607 35.93 38.25 -15.98
C PHE A 607 35.81 39.34 -14.91
N ASN A 608 36.26 39.07 -13.68
CA ASN A 608 36.24 40.06 -12.60
C ASN A 608 37.21 41.22 -12.85
N THR A 609 38.37 40.97 -13.48
CA THR A 609 39.28 42.05 -13.89
C THR A 609 38.70 42.92 -15.01
N LYS A 610 37.86 42.39 -15.90
CA LYS A 610 37.11 43.17 -16.91
C LYS A 610 35.90 43.95 -16.39
N LEU A 611 35.45 43.68 -15.16
CA LEU A 611 34.36 44.39 -14.48
C LEU A 611 34.87 45.45 -13.50
N LEU A 612 36.13 45.33 -13.08
CA LEU A 612 36.84 46.30 -12.22
C LEU A 612 37.59 47.38 -13.02
N PHE A 613 37.77 47.19 -14.32
CA PHE A 613 38.15 48.21 -15.30
C PHE A 613 36.91 48.59 -16.12
#